data_AF-A0A914F7E7-F1
#
_entry.id   AF-A0A914F7E7-F1
#
_cell.length_a   1.000
_cell.length_b   1.000
_cell.length_c   1.000
_cell.angle_alpha   90.00
_cell.angle_beta   90.00
_cell.angle_gamma   90.00
#
_symmetry.space_group_name_H-M   'P 1'
#
loop_
_entity.id
_entity.type
_entity.pdbx_description
1 polymer ?
#
loop_
_entity_poly.entity_id
_entity_poly.type
_entity_poly.pdbx_seq_one_letter_code
_entity_poly.pdbx_strand_id
1 'polypeptide(L)'
;MYWRKFDPEVPPEVDDGSNEDVQTGEIEGKEKEDDPHNLEEKFYRYGIKPEWMQVNRVLHHICYQKGQYDYLVKWKELMYDQATWERDDQEIPGYEEQIFKYWLHRERITGESVPKAIVKKINIYASEHGGPKYDEDDMKKKRKKAAEKPSIN
;
A
#
# COMPACT_ATOMS: atom_id res chain seq x y z
N MET A 1 -16.14 -21.73 17.72
CA MET A 1 -15.11 -21.31 18.69
C MET A 1 -13.84 -22.09 18.42
N TYR A 2 -12.70 -21.40 18.40
CA TYR A 2 -11.39 -21.92 18.00
C TYR A 2 -10.97 -23.16 18.82
N TRP A 3 -11.07 -23.10 20.15
CA TRP A 3 -10.71 -24.18 21.10
C TRP A 3 -11.52 -25.49 20.98
N ARG A 4 -12.58 -25.53 20.16
CA ARG A 4 -13.30 -26.79 19.87
C ARG A 4 -12.73 -27.53 18.65
N LYS A 5 -11.92 -26.85 17.84
CA LYS A 5 -11.37 -27.37 16.59
C LYS A 5 -9.87 -27.61 16.68
N PHE A 6 -9.18 -26.86 17.52
CA PHE A 6 -7.73 -26.91 17.68
C PHE A 6 -7.38 -27.32 19.10
N ASP A 7 -6.37 -28.17 19.22
CA ASP A 7 -5.82 -28.62 20.49
C ASP A 7 -5.08 -27.44 21.17
N PRO A 8 -5.45 -27.04 22.40
CA PRO A 8 -4.76 -25.96 23.11
C PRO A 8 -3.33 -26.31 23.56
N GLU A 9 -2.98 -27.61 23.68
CA GLU A 9 -1.65 -28.06 24.13
C GLU A 9 -0.65 -28.22 22.98
N VAL A 10 -1.13 -28.27 21.74
CA VAL A 10 -0.29 -28.44 20.56
C VAL A 10 -0.38 -27.16 19.71
N PRO A 11 0.71 -26.36 19.62
CA PRO A 11 0.70 -25.17 18.80
C PRO A 11 0.45 -25.55 17.32
N PRO A 12 -0.31 -24.73 16.57
CA PRO A 12 -0.51 -24.98 15.14
C PRO A 12 0.82 -24.98 14.38
N GLU A 13 0.93 -25.87 13.40
CA GLU A 13 2.06 -25.86 12.46
C GLU A 13 2.04 -24.59 11.61
N VAL A 14 3.23 -24.09 11.27
CA VAL A 14 3.41 -22.98 10.33
C VAL A 14 3.22 -23.44 8.89
N ASP A 15 2.75 -22.54 8.03
CA ASP A 15 2.33 -22.87 6.65
C ASP A 15 3.52 -23.20 5.73
N ASP A 16 4.72 -22.72 6.07
CA ASP A 16 5.96 -23.01 5.34
C ASP A 16 6.62 -24.35 5.75
N GLY A 17 6.02 -25.06 6.72
CA GLY A 17 6.53 -26.33 7.24
C GLY A 17 7.82 -26.22 8.05
N SER A 18 8.28 -25.00 8.37
CA SER A 18 9.44 -24.79 9.23
C SER A 18 9.13 -25.12 10.69
N ASN A 19 10.12 -25.51 11.48
CA ASN A 19 9.95 -25.63 12.93
C ASN A 19 10.80 -24.55 13.59
N GLU A 20 10.13 -23.65 14.31
CA GLU A 20 10.78 -22.69 15.19
C GLU A 20 11.03 -23.37 16.53
N ASP A 21 12.29 -23.41 16.98
CA ASP A 21 12.59 -23.87 18.33
C ASP A 21 11.98 -22.90 19.34
N VAL A 22 10.98 -23.36 20.09
CA VAL A 22 10.22 -22.57 21.08
C VAL A 22 11.14 -21.96 22.14
N GLN A 23 12.32 -22.54 22.37
CA GLN A 23 13.26 -22.11 23.40
C GLN A 23 14.30 -21.10 22.88
N THR A 24 14.65 -21.20 21.61
CA THR A 24 15.76 -20.46 20.99
C THR A 24 15.28 -19.40 20.00
N GLY A 25 14.06 -19.54 19.48
CA GLY A 25 13.49 -18.70 18.41
C GLY A 25 14.18 -18.90 17.07
N GLU A 26 15.06 -19.90 16.94
CA GLU A 26 15.76 -20.21 15.70
C GLU A 26 14.88 -21.10 14.82
N ILE A 27 14.77 -20.74 13.54
CA ILE A 27 14.03 -21.50 12.54
C ILE A 27 15.02 -22.42 11.82
N GLU A 28 14.80 -23.73 11.90
CA GLU A 28 15.69 -24.70 11.25
C GLU A 28 15.71 -24.52 9.72
N GLY A 29 16.90 -24.35 9.14
CA GLY A 29 17.12 -24.41 7.69
C GLY A 29 16.91 -23.11 6.91
N LYS A 30 16.67 -21.96 7.57
CA LYS A 30 16.62 -20.64 6.91
C LYS A 30 17.79 -19.74 7.29
N GLU A 31 18.55 -19.30 6.29
CA GLU A 31 19.46 -18.16 6.46
C GLU A 31 18.63 -16.88 6.62
N LYS A 32 19.07 -15.92 7.44
CA LYS A 32 18.41 -14.62 7.56
C LYS A 32 18.39 -13.96 6.19
N GLU A 33 17.22 -13.86 5.56
CA GLU A 33 17.08 -13.05 4.35
C GLU A 33 17.37 -11.59 4.70
N ASP A 34 18.12 -10.90 3.84
CA ASP A 34 18.39 -9.45 3.90
C ASP A 34 17.14 -8.62 3.53
N ASP A 35 15.94 -9.03 3.96
CA ASP A 35 14.73 -8.21 3.82
C ASP A 35 14.71 -7.17 4.95
N PRO A 36 14.80 -5.85 4.66
CA PRO A 36 14.84 -4.81 5.68
C PRO A 36 13.63 -4.82 6.63
N HIS A 37 12.51 -5.38 6.17
CA HIS A 37 11.25 -5.43 6.90
C HIS A 37 10.95 -6.79 7.54
N ASN A 38 11.80 -7.80 7.29
CA ASN A 38 11.68 -9.18 7.79
C ASN A 38 10.24 -9.72 7.74
N LEU A 39 9.58 -9.54 6.59
CA LEU A 39 8.14 -9.80 6.46
C LEU A 39 7.81 -11.30 6.49
N GLU A 40 8.74 -12.14 6.03
CA GLU A 40 8.57 -13.58 5.97
C GLU A 40 8.43 -14.20 7.36
N GLU A 41 9.42 -13.94 8.23
CA GLU A 41 9.44 -14.44 9.61
C GLU A 41 8.30 -13.84 10.43
N LYS A 42 7.98 -12.56 10.21
CA LYS A 42 6.99 -11.87 11.02
C LYS A 42 5.54 -12.23 10.66
N PHE A 43 5.26 -12.47 9.38
CA PHE A 43 3.90 -12.60 8.88
C PHE A 43 3.68 -13.86 8.05
N TYR A 44 4.53 -14.14 7.05
CA TYR A 44 4.20 -15.14 6.03
C TYR A 44 4.20 -16.57 6.56
N ARG A 45 5.09 -16.91 7.51
CA ARG A 45 5.11 -18.24 8.15
C ARG A 45 3.80 -18.61 8.85
N TYR A 46 3.02 -17.63 9.27
CA TYR A 46 1.75 -17.83 9.96
C TYR A 46 0.53 -17.89 9.01
N GLY A 47 0.74 -18.14 7.73
CA GLY A 47 -0.32 -18.27 6.72
C GLY A 47 -0.86 -16.93 6.21
N ILE A 48 -0.13 -15.83 6.41
CA ILE A 48 -0.45 -14.54 5.79
C ILE A 48 0.19 -14.51 4.40
N LYS A 49 -0.64 -14.45 3.35
CA LYS A 49 -0.11 -14.38 1.99
C LYS A 49 0.60 -13.02 1.75
N PRO A 50 1.78 -13.00 1.10
CA PRO A 50 2.45 -11.76 0.73
C PRO A 50 1.55 -10.78 -0.05
N GLU A 51 0.68 -11.31 -0.91
CA GLU A 51 -0.26 -10.53 -1.69
C GLU A 51 -1.23 -9.74 -0.81
N TRP A 52 -1.63 -10.27 0.34
CA TRP A 52 -2.55 -9.59 1.26
C TRP A 52 -1.92 -8.36 1.94
N MET A 53 -0.60 -8.29 1.96
CA MET A 53 0.18 -7.15 2.48
C MET A 53 0.57 -6.15 1.38
N GLN A 54 0.19 -6.40 0.12
CA GLN A 54 0.46 -5.50 -0.99
C GLN A 54 -0.76 -4.63 -1.31
N VAL A 55 -0.51 -3.34 -1.53
CA VAL A 55 -1.55 -2.39 -1.93
C VAL A 55 -2.00 -2.70 -3.36
N ASN A 56 -3.31 -2.93 -3.55
CA ASN A 56 -3.91 -3.00 -4.88
C ASN A 56 -4.23 -1.60 -5.42
N ARG A 57 -4.88 -0.77 -4.60
CA ARG A 57 -5.25 0.62 -4.89
C ARG A 57 -5.75 1.35 -3.64
N VAL A 58 -5.68 2.68 -3.68
CA VAL A 58 -6.32 3.56 -2.69
C VAL A 58 -7.72 3.93 -3.17
N LEU A 59 -8.71 3.82 -2.27
CA LEU A 59 -10.12 4.09 -2.56
C LEU A 59 -10.55 5.49 -2.12
N HIS A 60 -10.11 5.91 -0.94
CA HIS A 60 -10.52 7.15 -0.32
C HIS A 60 -9.38 7.75 0.53
N HIS A 61 -9.49 9.02 0.90
CA HIS A 61 -8.60 9.67 1.84
C HIS A 61 -9.38 10.53 2.84
N ILE A 62 -8.89 10.61 4.09
CA ILE A 62 -9.34 11.57 5.09
C ILE A 62 -8.15 12.46 5.45
N CYS A 63 -8.38 13.76 5.53
CA CYS A 63 -7.38 14.74 5.97
C CYS A 63 -7.71 15.21 7.38
N TYR A 64 -6.75 15.11 8.29
CA TYR A 64 -6.87 15.64 9.64
C TYR A 64 -6.31 17.07 9.72
N GLN A 65 -6.66 17.76 10.81
CA GLN A 65 -6.30 19.17 11.05
C GLN A 65 -4.80 19.48 10.99
N LYS A 66 -3.93 18.47 11.15
CA LYS A 66 -2.46 18.62 11.14
C LYS A 66 -1.80 18.31 9.79
N GLY A 67 -2.58 18.14 8.72
CA GLY A 67 -2.04 17.75 7.41
C GLY A 67 -1.59 16.30 7.33
N GLN A 68 -2.01 15.48 8.30
CA GLN A 68 -1.90 14.03 8.26
C GLN A 68 -3.03 13.46 7.39
N TYR A 69 -2.71 12.45 6.59
CA TYR A 69 -3.67 11.78 5.74
C TYR A 69 -3.79 10.30 6.13
N ASP A 70 -5.02 9.82 6.24
CA ASP A 70 -5.29 8.38 6.25
C ASP A 70 -5.93 8.02 4.90
N TYR A 71 -5.49 6.91 4.32
CA TYR A 71 -6.02 6.40 3.07
C TYR A 71 -6.73 5.07 3.30
N LEU A 72 -7.90 4.91 2.67
CA LEU A 72 -8.59 3.64 2.64
C LEU A 72 -7.95 2.77 1.56
N VAL A 73 -7.25 1.73 2.00
CA VAL A 73 -6.46 0.83 1.17
C VAL A 73 -7.22 -0.43 0.85
N LYS A 74 -7.27 -0.77 -0.44
CA LYS A 74 -7.69 -2.08 -0.93
C LYS A 74 -6.44 -2.94 -1.12
N TRP A 75 -6.36 -4.06 -0.42
CA TRP A 75 -5.26 -5.03 -0.47
C TRP A 75 -5.37 -5.99 -1.68
N LYS A 76 -4.26 -6.51 -2.21
CA LYS A 76 -4.35 -7.51 -3.31
C LYS A 76 -4.94 -8.82 -2.77
N GLU A 77 -5.69 -9.50 -3.64
CA GLU A 77 -6.44 -10.74 -3.36
C GLU A 77 -7.49 -10.72 -2.24
N LEU A 78 -7.54 -9.68 -1.41
CA LEU A 78 -8.61 -9.46 -0.45
C LEU A 78 -9.81 -8.75 -1.09
N MET A 79 -10.97 -8.95 -0.45
CA MET A 79 -12.25 -8.38 -0.84
C MET A 79 -12.36 -6.91 -0.40
N TYR A 80 -13.31 -6.16 -0.96
CA TYR A 80 -13.46 -4.73 -0.67
C TYR A 80 -13.92 -4.42 0.77
N ASP A 81 -14.64 -5.34 1.40
CA ASP A 81 -15.06 -5.29 2.80
C ASP A 81 -13.88 -5.43 3.79
N GLN A 82 -12.76 -5.97 3.32
CA GLN A 82 -11.51 -6.09 4.07
C GLN A 82 -10.55 -4.91 3.83
N ALA A 83 -11.02 -3.83 3.20
CA ALA A 83 -10.24 -2.60 3.06
C ALA A 83 -10.02 -1.94 4.43
N THR A 84 -8.82 -1.42 4.67
CA THR A 84 -8.43 -0.81 5.96
C THR A 84 -7.92 0.62 5.76
N TRP A 85 -7.99 1.42 6.83
CA TRP A 85 -7.46 2.78 6.83
C TRP A 85 -6.00 2.76 7.29
N GLU A 86 -5.10 3.20 6.42
CA GLU A 86 -3.66 3.26 6.68
C GLU A 86 -3.16 4.70 6.68
N ARG A 87 -2.28 5.04 7.63
CA ARG A 87 -1.67 6.37 7.71
C ARG A 87 -0.66 6.58 6.59
N ASP A 88 -0.43 7.83 6.19
CA ASP A 88 0.55 8.17 5.14
C ASP A 88 2.03 8.02 5.54
N ASP A 89 2.31 7.70 6.81
CA ASP A 89 3.63 7.44 7.36
C ASP A 89 3.97 5.93 7.46
N GLN A 90 3.04 5.04 7.10
CA GLN A 90 3.28 3.60 7.15
C GLN A 90 4.22 3.16 6.03
N GLU A 91 5.23 2.37 6.41
CA GLU A 91 6.19 1.75 5.48
C GLU A 91 5.59 0.50 4.83
N ILE A 92 4.61 0.71 3.94
CA ILE A 92 3.98 -0.37 3.18
C ILE A 92 4.60 -0.44 1.77
N PRO A 93 5.03 -1.61 1.30
CA PRO A 93 5.61 -1.77 -0.03
C PRO A 93 4.70 -1.24 -1.15
N GLY A 94 5.23 -0.32 -1.96
CA GLY A 94 4.54 0.26 -3.11
C GLY A 94 3.38 1.22 -2.77
N TYR A 95 3.21 1.59 -1.50
CA TYR A 95 2.08 2.40 -1.06
C TYR A 95 2.12 3.84 -1.57
N GLU A 96 3.28 4.49 -1.56
CA GLU A 96 3.45 5.85 -2.07
C GLU A 96 3.06 5.95 -3.56
N GLU A 97 3.46 4.98 -4.37
CA GLU A 97 3.11 4.93 -5.80
C GLU A 97 1.58 4.87 -6.01
N GLN A 98 0.88 4.13 -5.16
CA GLN A 98 -0.58 4.01 -5.21
C GLN A 98 -1.29 5.28 -4.73
N ILE A 99 -0.74 5.99 -3.73
CA ILE A 99 -1.21 7.32 -3.32
C ILE A 99 -1.07 8.30 -4.49
N PHE A 100 0.05 8.29 -5.22
CA PHE A 100 0.25 9.17 -6.37
C PHE A 100 -0.74 8.88 -7.49
N LYS A 101 -0.93 7.60 -7.84
CA LYS A 101 -1.94 7.17 -8.82
C LYS A 101 -3.34 7.64 -8.43
N TYR A 102 -3.69 7.54 -7.15
CA TYR A 102 -4.97 8.01 -6.62
C TYR A 102 -5.17 9.50 -6.83
N TRP A 103 -4.22 10.33 -6.42
CA TRP A 103 -4.33 11.78 -6.56
C TRP A 103 -4.34 12.26 -8.01
N LEU A 104 -3.51 11.66 -8.87
CA LEU A 104 -3.52 11.93 -10.31
C LEU A 104 -4.85 11.55 -10.97
N HIS A 105 -5.43 10.42 -10.57
CA HIS A 105 -6.74 10.00 -11.06
C HIS A 105 -7.83 10.95 -10.56
N ARG A 106 -7.80 11.31 -9.27
CA ARG A 106 -8.77 12.21 -8.65
C ARG A 106 -8.74 13.59 -9.29
N GLU A 107 -7.56 14.18 -9.50
CA GLU A 107 -7.42 15.45 -10.21
C GLU A 107 -7.99 15.37 -11.63
N ARG A 108 -7.75 14.28 -12.35
CA ARG A 108 -8.25 14.12 -13.74
C ARG A 108 -9.77 14.08 -13.81
N ILE A 109 -10.44 13.43 -12.85
CA ILE A 109 -11.89 13.21 -12.87
C ILE A 109 -12.64 14.36 -12.18
N THR A 110 -12.21 14.76 -10.98
CA THR A 110 -12.89 15.79 -10.18
C THR A 110 -12.41 17.20 -10.50
N GLY A 111 -11.20 17.32 -11.04
CA GLY A 111 -10.57 18.60 -11.26
C GLY A 111 -10.01 19.28 -10.01
N GLU A 112 -10.11 18.63 -8.84
CA GLU A 112 -9.56 19.12 -7.59
C GLU A 112 -8.02 19.08 -7.63
N SER A 113 -7.39 20.16 -7.18
CA SER A 113 -5.93 20.24 -7.11
C SER A 113 -5.35 19.26 -6.11
N VAL A 114 -4.25 18.60 -6.47
CA VAL A 114 -3.49 17.75 -5.55
C VAL A 114 -2.90 18.60 -4.41
N PRO A 115 -3.01 18.19 -3.13
CA PRO A 115 -2.42 18.93 -2.02
C PRO A 115 -0.91 19.13 -2.18
N LYS A 116 -0.41 20.34 -1.86
CA LYS A 116 1.01 20.72 -2.02
C LYS A 116 1.99 19.74 -1.34
N ALA A 117 1.62 19.20 -0.19
CA ALA A 117 2.42 18.21 0.53
C ALA A 117 2.62 16.93 -0.31
N ILE A 118 1.56 16.47 -0.98
CA ILE A 118 1.58 15.30 -1.85
C ILE A 118 2.35 15.60 -3.15
N VAL A 119 2.17 16.79 -3.73
CA VAL A 119 2.95 17.23 -4.91
C VAL A 119 4.45 17.20 -4.62
N LYS A 120 4.87 17.62 -3.43
CA LYS A 120 6.27 17.54 -3.01
C LYS A 120 6.75 16.08 -2.95
N LYS A 121 5.97 15.18 -2.32
CA LYS A 121 6.28 13.74 -2.25
C LYS A 121 6.39 13.12 -3.65
N ILE A 122 5.43 13.40 -4.55
CA ILE A 122 5.43 12.94 -5.96
C ILE A 122 6.72 13.36 -6.67
N ASN A 123 7.13 14.62 -6.53
CA ASN A 123 8.29 15.16 -7.23
C ASN A 123 9.63 14.62 -6.70
N ILE A 124 9.72 14.35 -5.38
CA ILE A 124 10.89 13.68 -4.78
C ILE A 124 10.99 12.26 -5.35
N TYR A 125 9.90 11.49 -5.27
CA TYR A 125 9.85 10.14 -5.80
C TYR A 125 10.20 10.08 -7.30
N ALA A 126 9.65 11.01 -8.10
CA ALA A 126 9.95 11.12 -9.52
C ALA A 126 11.43 11.45 -9.77
N SER A 127 12.09 12.24 -8.93
CA SER A 127 13.51 12.55 -9.07
C SER A 127 14.42 11.36 -8.76
N GLU A 128 14.02 10.49 -7.83
CA GLU A 128 14.76 9.28 -7.45
C GLU A 128 14.56 8.16 -8.47
N HIS A 129 13.34 7.99 -8.98
CA HIS A 129 12.95 6.89 -9.87
C HIS A 129 12.92 7.26 -11.37
N GLY A 130 13.37 8.47 -11.73
CA GLY A 130 13.44 8.93 -13.14
C GLY A 130 12.08 9.21 -13.79
N GLY A 131 11.06 9.55 -13.00
CA GLY A 131 9.71 9.87 -13.46
C GLY A 131 9.55 11.34 -13.91
N PRO A 132 8.48 11.66 -14.67
CA PRO A 132 8.15 13.03 -15.02
C PRO A 132 7.71 13.80 -13.77
N LYS A 133 8.24 15.03 -13.60
CA LYS A 133 7.79 15.92 -12.54
C LYS A 133 6.32 16.28 -12.71
N TYR A 134 5.61 16.35 -11.59
CA TYR A 134 4.27 16.88 -11.52
C TYR A 134 4.34 18.41 -11.46
N ASP A 135 3.73 19.06 -12.45
CA ASP A 135 3.59 20.50 -12.57
C ASP A 135 2.10 20.87 -12.73
N GLU A 136 1.58 21.69 -11.82
CA GLU A 136 0.16 22.07 -11.83
C GLU A 136 -0.26 22.84 -13.08
N ASP A 137 0.62 23.70 -13.61
CA ASP A 137 0.28 24.54 -14.76
C ASP A 137 0.23 23.71 -16.04
N ASP A 138 1.13 22.74 -16.18
CA ASP A 138 1.09 21.77 -17.26
C ASP A 138 -0.15 20.86 -17.19
N MET A 139 -0.56 20.46 -15.98
CA MET A 139 -1.80 19.70 -15.78
C MET A 139 -3.04 20.54 -16.14
N LYS A 140 -3.07 21.82 -15.75
CA LYS A 140 -4.13 22.77 -16.16
C LYS A 140 -4.18 22.97 -17.68
N LYS A 141 -3.04 23.13 -18.34
CA LYS A 141 -2.96 23.22 -19.82
C LYS A 141 -3.49 21.95 -20.48
N LYS A 142 -3.11 20.77 -19.98
CA LYS A 142 -3.61 19.47 -20.48
C LYS A 142 -5.13 19.36 -20.33
N ARG A 143 -5.69 19.81 -19.21
CA ARG A 143 -7.15 19.83 -18.97
C ARG A 143 -7.87 20.75 -19.96
N LYS A 144 -7.38 21.98 -20.16
CA LYS A 144 -7.95 22.91 -21.16
C LYS A 144 -7.95 22.29 -22.56
N LYS A 145 -6.81 21.73 -22.97
CA LYS A 145 -6.67 21.04 -24.26
C LYS A 145 -7.59 19.82 -24.37
N ALA A 146 -7.83 19.08 -23.28
CA ALA A 146 -8.74 17.93 -23.27
C ALA A 146 -10.22 18.35 -23.38
N ALA A 147 -10.60 19.46 -22.74
CA ALA A 147 -11.94 20.03 -22.83
C ALA A 147 -12.23 20.66 -24.22
N GLU A 148 -11.19 21.13 -24.91
CA GLU A 148 -11.28 21.69 -26.26
C GLU A 148 -11.35 20.64 -27.38
N LYS A 149 -11.07 19.36 -27.08
CA LYS A 149 -11.17 18.30 -28.10
C LYS A 149 -12.66 18.07 -28.44
N PRO A 150 -13.04 18.19 -29.73
CA PRO A 150 -14.41 17.93 -30.13
C PRO A 150 -14.78 16.48 -29.82
N SER A 151 -15.96 16.26 -29.24
CA SER A 151 -16.56 14.93 -29.14
C SER A 151 -16.76 14.41 -30.56
N ILE A 152 -16.01 13.38 -30.93
CA ILE A 152 -16.25 12.67 -32.18
C ILE A 152 -17.56 11.90 -31.97
N ASN A 153 -18.64 12.41 -32.56
CA ASN A 153 -19.93 11.71 -32.67
C ASN A 153 -19.82 10.54 -33.64
#